data_AF-A0A1B8E0M9-F1
#
_entry.id   AF-A0A1B8E0M9-F1
#
_cell.length_a   1.000
_cell.length_b   1.000
_cell.length_c   1.000
_cell.angle_alpha   90.00
_cell.angle_beta   90.00
_cell.angle_gamma   90.00
#
_symmetry.space_group_name_H-M   'P 1'
#
loop_
_entity.id
_entity.type
_entity.pdbx_description
1 polymer ?
#
loop_
_entity_poly.entity_id
_entity_poly.type
_entity_poly.pdbx_seq_one_letter_code
_entity_poly.pdbx_strand_id
1 'polypeptide(L)'
;MSTSDISTSVQPHDSLMLDQEALDNASPKSSAESKDGSERSALRTPPSDTSVSDYQPGEMVKSQSLDESYNMEKLLEIFSESIIAKTLRVAIEALENNNPPTVYPEFVPQKGDGTGKYVLRDANFWTCGFFPGILYLLRERAVKYPRVFPYLGHEKDSLPYSSSLLRQELISLCKDWTGPIEAMQSRTDTHDMGFIIQPSLRKDWELTSDENSLQAVLTAAKSLASRYSPAVGAIRSWDVLSQANVSITSMAEDFLVIVDSMMNLDLLFYASSHLSDPTYADIAITHAKTLIKSDLRPETAPRRTDTRFKGTLYSHYHVINFDAQTGEVKERRTAQGYSAESTWARGQAWGIFGYTQTYNWSRDREFLSVACGMAEYFLWRLETSPACVERPTSGPGSSTTGRYVPLWDFDAPIEDESNPLRDSSAGVIAANGMLLLSQSMTELGDEILAERYRSAAIRIVTDTLEFSLSTEKARFSGHTGILEKIQVEDAVAGQRFDAILKNATANHNSNDHDRYSDHGLVYADYYLLEFGNQLLRMGLL
;
A
#
# COMPACT_ATOMS: atom_id res chain seq x y z
N MET A 1 18.94 4.55 -51.31
CA MET A 1 20.12 3.73 -50.95
C MET A 1 19.92 3.37 -49.49
N SER A 2 19.10 2.36 -49.17
CA SER A 2 19.34 0.91 -49.16
C SER A 2 20.46 0.45 -48.20
N THR A 3 20.11 -0.59 -47.44
CA THR A 3 20.90 -1.48 -46.56
C THR A 3 21.17 -0.97 -45.13
N SER A 4 20.97 -1.74 -44.06
CA SER A 4 20.55 -3.15 -43.92
C SER A 4 20.30 -3.51 -42.46
N ASP A 5 19.31 -4.38 -42.25
CA ASP A 5 19.03 -5.16 -41.04
C ASP A 5 20.21 -6.03 -40.58
N ILE A 6 20.30 -6.28 -39.27
CA ILE A 6 20.98 -7.46 -38.71
C ILE A 6 20.06 -8.10 -37.66
N SER A 7 19.59 -9.28 -38.02
CA SER A 7 18.97 -10.31 -37.17
C SER A 7 20.08 -11.17 -36.55
N THR A 8 19.94 -11.55 -35.28
CA THR A 8 20.74 -12.63 -34.67
C THR A 8 19.82 -13.78 -34.29
N SER A 9 19.90 -14.82 -35.11
CA SER A 9 19.44 -16.18 -34.83
C SER A 9 20.50 -16.94 -34.03
N VAL A 10 20.06 -17.77 -33.08
CA VAL A 10 20.86 -18.88 -32.55
C VAL A 10 19.98 -20.13 -32.64
N GLN A 11 20.47 -21.12 -33.38
CA GLN A 11 19.87 -22.45 -33.51
C GLN A 11 20.54 -23.46 -32.55
N PRO A 12 19.86 -24.60 -32.27
CA PRO A 12 20.11 -25.44 -31.11
C PRO A 12 21.02 -26.64 -31.40
N HIS A 13 21.55 -27.25 -30.34
CA HIS A 13 22.25 -28.54 -30.39
C HIS A 13 21.33 -29.68 -29.95
N ASP A 14 21.18 -30.68 -30.81
CA ASP A 14 20.60 -32.00 -30.57
C ASP A 14 21.60 -32.97 -29.92
N SER A 15 21.16 -33.78 -28.94
CA SER A 15 21.26 -35.25 -29.02
C SER A 15 20.73 -36.00 -27.77
N LEU A 16 19.69 -36.79 -28.02
CA LEU A 16 19.52 -38.24 -27.78
C LEU A 16 19.22 -38.83 -26.37
N MET A 17 17.96 -39.31 -26.28
CA MET A 17 17.49 -40.69 -25.96
C MET A 17 17.57 -41.25 -24.51
N LEU A 18 16.40 -41.51 -23.91
CA LEU A 18 15.80 -42.86 -23.74
C LEU A 18 14.42 -42.83 -23.01
N ASP A 19 13.51 -43.67 -23.50
CA ASP A 19 12.11 -43.92 -23.09
C ASP A 19 11.94 -44.58 -21.70
N GLN A 20 10.75 -44.40 -21.07
CA GLN A 20 9.83 -45.51 -20.70
C GLN A 20 8.48 -44.98 -20.12
N GLU A 21 7.38 -45.62 -20.54
CA GLU A 21 5.95 -45.52 -20.15
C GLU A 21 5.70 -45.91 -18.64
N ALA A 22 4.53 -45.86 -17.98
CA ALA A 22 3.11 -45.83 -18.35
C ALA A 22 2.20 -45.57 -17.10
N LEU A 23 1.00 -45.00 -17.37
CA LEU A 23 -0.36 -45.41 -16.93
C LEU A 23 -0.84 -45.45 -15.44
N ASP A 24 -1.99 -44.76 -15.26
CA ASP A 24 -3.28 -45.24 -14.72
C ASP A 24 -3.80 -44.91 -13.29
N ASN A 25 -4.83 -44.05 -13.33
CA ASN A 25 -6.22 -44.24 -12.88
C ASN A 25 -6.68 -44.17 -11.40
N ALA A 26 -7.75 -43.37 -11.25
CA ALA A 26 -9.02 -43.63 -10.56
C ALA A 26 -9.23 -43.14 -9.10
N SER A 27 -10.10 -42.11 -8.99
CA SER A 27 -11.09 -41.94 -7.91
C SER A 27 -12.10 -43.12 -7.90
N PRO A 28 -12.90 -43.32 -6.83
CA PRO A 28 -14.22 -42.64 -6.78
C PRO A 28 -14.83 -42.33 -5.39
N LYS A 29 -15.65 -41.26 -5.39
CA LYS A 29 -16.99 -41.03 -4.78
C LYS A 29 -17.46 -41.87 -3.56
N SER A 30 -18.11 -41.21 -2.58
CA SER A 30 -19.60 -41.09 -2.48
C SER A 30 -20.09 -40.60 -1.09
N SER A 31 -20.95 -39.56 -1.04
CA SER A 31 -22.37 -39.52 -0.61
C SER A 31 -22.66 -39.43 0.92
N ALA A 32 -23.28 -38.34 1.41
CA ALA A 32 -24.73 -38.15 1.72
C ALA A 32 -25.11 -38.75 3.10
N GLU A 33 -25.86 -38.18 4.05
CA GLU A 33 -27.19 -37.52 4.11
C GLU A 33 -27.31 -36.86 5.53
N SER A 34 -27.84 -35.65 5.74
CA SER A 34 -29.24 -35.19 5.89
C SER A 34 -29.92 -35.34 7.28
N LYS A 35 -30.73 -34.31 7.60
CA LYS A 35 -31.80 -34.16 8.62
C LYS A 35 -31.38 -33.75 10.04
N ASP A 36 -32.17 -33.02 10.82
CA ASP A 36 -33.36 -32.14 10.71
C ASP A 36 -33.67 -31.76 12.19
N GLY A 37 -34.35 -30.65 12.50
CA GLY A 37 -34.90 -30.45 13.86
C GLY A 37 -34.93 -29.03 14.43
N SER A 38 -35.94 -28.28 14.03
CA SER A 38 -36.62 -27.18 14.74
C SER A 38 -36.89 -27.47 16.25
N GLU A 39 -36.82 -26.47 17.15
CA GLU A 39 -38.00 -25.75 17.68
C GLU A 39 -37.70 -24.84 18.91
N ARG A 40 -38.68 -23.98 19.23
CA ARG A 40 -38.66 -22.70 19.97
C ARG A 40 -38.83 -22.77 21.50
N SER A 41 -38.41 -21.65 22.14
CA SER A 41 -39.14 -20.88 23.19
C SER A 41 -39.21 -21.43 24.62
N ALA A 42 -38.68 -20.68 25.59
CA ALA A 42 -39.48 -19.79 26.47
C ALA A 42 -38.68 -19.32 27.70
N LEU A 43 -38.87 -18.03 28.03
CA LEU A 43 -38.41 -17.34 29.23
C LEU A 43 -38.78 -18.06 30.54
N ARG A 44 -37.82 -18.10 31.49
CA ARG A 44 -38.07 -17.96 32.94
C ARG A 44 -36.86 -17.33 33.66
N THR A 45 -37.09 -16.22 34.33
CA THR A 45 -36.32 -15.68 35.48
C THR A 45 -37.21 -15.82 36.74
N PRO A 46 -36.75 -15.67 38.01
CA PRO A 46 -35.38 -15.53 38.58
C PRO A 46 -35.20 -16.54 39.79
N PRO A 47 -34.22 -16.43 40.74
CA PRO A 47 -34.02 -15.31 41.66
C PRO A 47 -32.56 -14.82 41.79
N SER A 48 -32.46 -13.61 42.32
CA SER A 48 -31.28 -12.89 42.78
C SER A 48 -30.54 -13.64 43.90
N ASP A 49 -29.23 -13.80 43.73
CA ASP A 49 -28.30 -13.91 44.86
C ASP A 49 -27.09 -13.02 44.58
N THR A 50 -27.03 -11.92 45.32
CA THR A 50 -25.89 -11.00 45.38
C THR A 50 -24.75 -11.68 46.12
N SER A 51 -23.73 -12.12 45.38
CA SER A 51 -22.38 -12.22 45.92
C SER A 51 -21.50 -11.23 45.15
N VAL A 52 -21.17 -10.13 45.82
CA VAL A 52 -20.17 -9.17 45.36
C VAL A 52 -18.82 -9.83 45.59
N SER A 53 -18.24 -10.42 44.54
CA SER A 53 -16.80 -10.70 44.49
C SER A 53 -16.11 -9.47 43.92
N ASP A 54 -15.18 -8.91 44.69
CA ASP A 54 -14.38 -7.74 44.33
C ASP A 54 -13.72 -7.88 42.96
N TYR A 55 -14.30 -7.24 41.94
CA TYR A 55 -13.67 -7.02 40.64
C TYR A 55 -12.91 -5.69 40.75
N GLN A 56 -11.58 -5.72 40.75
CA GLN A 56 -10.78 -4.48 40.70
C GLN A 56 -10.87 -3.88 39.29
N PRO A 57 -11.54 -2.72 39.07
CA PRO A 57 -11.68 -2.11 37.75
C PRO A 57 -10.42 -1.35 37.30
N GLY A 58 -9.35 -1.39 38.11
CA GLY A 58 -8.21 -0.49 38.00
C GLY A 58 -7.07 -0.95 37.08
N GLU A 59 -6.94 -2.24 36.78
CA GLU A 59 -5.82 -2.74 35.95
C GLU A 59 -6.10 -2.66 34.45
N MET A 60 -7.30 -3.09 33.99
CA MET A 60 -7.66 -3.04 32.56
C MET A 60 -7.74 -1.61 32.00
N VAL A 61 -8.30 -0.67 32.78
CA VAL A 61 -8.43 0.73 32.35
C VAL A 61 -7.06 1.42 32.33
N LYS A 62 -6.19 1.10 33.29
CA LYS A 62 -4.80 1.60 33.28
C LYS A 62 -4.00 1.03 32.13
N SER A 63 -4.09 -0.27 31.84
CA SER A 63 -3.36 -0.88 30.72
C SER A 63 -3.79 -0.34 29.37
N GLN A 64 -5.10 -0.09 29.15
CA GLN A 64 -5.60 0.54 27.93
C GLN A 64 -5.11 1.99 27.79
N SER A 65 -5.17 2.79 28.87
CA SER A 65 -4.68 4.19 28.83
C SER A 65 -3.17 4.32 28.61
N LEU A 66 -2.39 3.34 29.08
CA LEU A 66 -0.94 3.30 28.88
C LEU A 66 -0.58 2.87 27.45
N ASP A 67 -1.29 1.90 26.88
CA ASP A 67 -1.13 1.46 25.49
C ASP A 67 -1.54 2.58 24.52
N GLU A 68 -2.65 3.27 24.79
CA GLU A 68 -3.05 4.46 24.03
C GLU A 68 -1.99 5.57 24.08
N SER A 69 -1.48 5.92 25.27
CA SER A 69 -0.42 6.92 25.40
C SER A 69 0.85 6.54 24.66
N TYR A 70 1.24 5.26 24.70
CA TYR A 70 2.41 4.74 24.01
C TYR A 70 2.24 4.77 22.48
N ASN A 71 1.10 4.30 21.99
CA ASN A 71 0.77 4.32 20.56
C ASN A 71 0.80 5.75 20.03
N MET A 72 0.23 6.69 20.78
CA MET A 72 0.26 8.10 20.42
C MET A 72 1.69 8.64 20.36
N GLU A 73 2.54 8.39 21.36
CA GLU A 73 3.94 8.85 21.35
C GLU A 73 4.69 8.36 20.10
N LYS A 74 4.53 7.09 19.73
CA LYS A 74 5.17 6.54 18.52
C LYS A 74 4.62 7.16 17.24
N LEU A 75 3.31 7.36 17.13
CA LEU A 75 2.71 8.02 15.97
C LEU A 75 3.23 9.45 15.76
N LEU A 76 3.64 10.16 16.83
CA LEU A 76 4.21 11.50 16.70
C LEU A 76 5.53 11.54 15.91
N GLU A 77 6.26 10.42 15.78
CA GLU A 77 7.48 10.33 14.97
C GLU A 77 7.26 10.69 13.49
N ILE A 78 6.04 10.47 12.97
CA ILE A 78 5.63 10.85 11.59
C ILE A 78 5.74 12.37 11.36
N PHE A 79 5.72 13.16 12.44
CA PHE A 79 5.80 14.62 12.43
C PHE A 79 7.14 15.14 12.95
N SER A 80 8.16 14.29 13.08
CA SER A 80 9.49 14.71 13.54
C SER A 80 10.24 15.54 12.48
N GLU A 81 11.19 16.37 12.94
CA GLU A 81 12.08 17.15 12.06
C GLU A 81 12.76 16.25 11.02
N SER A 82 13.19 15.06 11.43
CA SER A 82 13.91 14.15 10.54
C SER A 82 13.10 13.74 9.33
N ILE A 83 11.78 13.68 9.39
CA ILE A 83 10.94 13.30 8.25
C ILE A 83 10.99 14.38 7.16
N ILE A 84 10.73 15.63 7.53
CA ILE A 84 10.77 16.75 6.60
C ILE A 84 12.20 17.02 6.12
N ALA A 85 13.20 16.94 7.01
CA ALA A 85 14.60 17.17 6.67
C ALA A 85 15.11 16.13 5.65
N LYS A 86 14.86 14.83 5.86
CA LYS A 86 15.22 13.78 4.87
C LYS A 86 14.57 14.03 3.52
N THR A 87 13.28 14.33 3.53
CA THR A 87 12.51 14.53 2.30
C THR A 87 13.05 15.72 1.50
N LEU A 88 13.29 16.86 2.17
CA LEU A 88 13.84 18.05 1.53
C LEU A 88 15.27 17.81 1.02
N ARG A 89 16.11 17.10 1.78
CA ARG A 89 17.46 16.72 1.33
C ARG A 89 17.39 15.93 0.02
N VAL A 90 16.57 14.88 -0.04
CA VAL A 90 16.40 14.07 -1.26
C VAL A 90 15.87 14.93 -2.39
N ALA A 91 14.85 15.73 -2.14
CA ALA A 91 14.21 16.56 -3.17
C ALA A 91 15.16 17.61 -3.77
N ILE A 92 16.08 18.16 -2.96
CA ILE A 92 17.08 19.14 -3.41
C ILE A 92 18.23 18.43 -4.12
N GLU A 93 18.85 17.44 -3.48
CA GLU A 93 20.03 16.75 -4.03
C GLU A 93 19.70 15.98 -5.32
N ALA A 94 18.54 15.31 -5.39
CA ALA A 94 18.17 14.51 -6.56
C ALA A 94 17.70 15.36 -7.75
N LEU A 95 17.57 16.68 -7.59
CA LEU A 95 17.41 17.63 -8.71
C LEU A 95 18.75 18.15 -9.23
N GLU A 96 19.87 17.92 -8.53
CA GLU A 96 21.19 18.29 -9.02
C GLU A 96 21.51 17.50 -10.29
N ASN A 97 21.48 18.18 -11.44
CA ASN A 97 21.62 17.60 -12.79
C ASN A 97 20.40 16.77 -13.27
N ASN A 98 19.24 16.95 -12.64
CA ASN A 98 17.98 16.28 -13.00
C ASN A 98 16.83 17.30 -12.93
N ASN A 99 17.01 18.48 -13.54
CA ASN A 99 16.00 19.54 -13.59
C ASN A 99 15.80 20.04 -15.05
N PRO A 100 14.63 19.80 -15.68
CA PRO A 100 13.47 19.10 -15.12
C PRO A 100 13.75 17.60 -14.87
N PRO A 101 13.08 16.96 -13.90
CA PRO A 101 13.36 15.58 -13.54
C PRO A 101 12.96 14.57 -14.62
N THR A 102 13.88 13.70 -14.99
CA THR A 102 13.61 12.55 -15.87
C THR A 102 13.69 11.22 -15.12
N VAL A 103 14.28 11.23 -13.93
CA VAL A 103 14.34 10.10 -12.99
C VAL A 103 13.84 10.52 -11.61
N TYR A 104 13.26 9.56 -10.87
CA TYR A 104 12.51 9.77 -9.63
C TYR A 104 12.95 8.76 -8.54
N PRO A 105 12.94 9.16 -7.26
CA PRO A 105 13.21 8.24 -6.15
C PRO A 105 12.29 7.01 -6.16
N GLU A 106 12.88 5.81 -6.13
CA GLU A 106 12.13 4.55 -6.16
C GLU A 106 12.33 3.74 -4.88
N PHE A 107 13.56 3.33 -4.59
CA PHE A 107 13.90 2.51 -3.44
C PHE A 107 15.25 2.88 -2.81
N VAL A 108 15.47 2.50 -1.55
CA VAL A 108 16.71 2.73 -0.81
C VAL A 108 17.29 1.39 -0.35
N PRO A 109 18.46 0.97 -0.85
CA PRO A 109 19.13 -0.25 -0.40
C PRO A 109 19.61 -0.15 1.03
N GLN A 110 19.43 -1.25 1.77
CA GLN A 110 19.96 -1.42 3.13
C GLN A 110 21.33 -2.07 3.16
N LYS A 111 21.76 -2.68 2.04
CA LYS A 111 23.01 -3.41 1.91
C LYS A 111 23.61 -3.17 0.52
N GLY A 112 24.94 -3.31 0.42
CA GLY A 112 25.66 -3.19 -0.85
C GLY A 112 25.96 -1.74 -1.25
N ASP A 113 26.34 -1.57 -2.52
CA ASP A 113 26.69 -0.26 -3.07
C ASP A 113 25.44 0.63 -3.15
N GLY A 114 25.59 1.91 -2.79
CA GLY A 114 24.46 2.85 -2.74
C GLY A 114 23.59 2.76 -1.49
N THR A 115 23.97 1.93 -0.50
CA THR A 115 23.25 1.82 0.78
C THR A 115 22.89 3.18 1.34
N GLY A 116 21.62 3.33 1.74
CA GLY A 116 21.12 4.52 2.42
C GLY A 116 20.76 5.70 1.53
N LYS A 117 20.96 5.61 0.20
CA LYS A 117 20.49 6.63 -0.75
C LYS A 117 19.43 6.09 -1.69
N TYR A 118 18.51 6.95 -2.13
CA TYR A 118 17.54 6.56 -3.15
C TYR A 118 18.24 6.17 -4.46
N VAL A 119 17.91 4.99 -4.97
CA VAL A 119 18.06 4.65 -6.39
C VAL A 119 16.93 5.34 -7.13
N LEU A 120 17.29 6.05 -8.21
CA LEU A 120 16.34 6.77 -9.04
C LEU A 120 15.94 5.91 -10.24
N ARG A 121 14.70 6.05 -10.70
CA ARG A 121 14.11 5.32 -11.82
C ARG A 121 13.43 6.25 -12.81
N ASP A 122 13.40 5.87 -14.07
CA ASP A 122 12.80 6.69 -15.12
C ASP A 122 11.35 7.12 -14.80
N ALA A 123 10.99 8.33 -15.23
CA ALA A 123 9.65 8.90 -15.04
C ALA A 123 8.51 8.04 -15.62
N ASN A 124 8.83 7.11 -16.54
CA ASN A 124 7.85 6.19 -17.10
C ASN A 124 7.52 5.01 -16.16
N PHE A 125 8.27 4.83 -15.08
CA PHE A 125 8.01 3.79 -14.11
C PHE A 125 6.87 4.16 -13.15
N TRP A 126 6.09 3.17 -12.73
CA TRP A 126 4.80 3.39 -12.04
C TRP A 126 4.90 4.13 -10.70
N THR A 127 6.06 4.10 -10.04
CA THR A 127 6.27 4.73 -8.73
C THR A 127 6.59 6.23 -8.79
N CYS A 128 6.79 6.80 -9.98
CA CYS A 128 7.28 8.18 -10.13
C CYS A 128 6.36 9.24 -9.48
N GLY A 129 5.07 8.96 -9.34
CA GLY A 129 4.10 9.86 -8.72
C GLY A 129 4.23 9.97 -7.19
N PHE A 130 4.77 8.97 -6.50
CA PHE A 130 4.76 8.94 -5.03
C PHE A 130 5.70 9.97 -4.41
N PHE A 131 6.89 10.20 -4.98
CA PHE A 131 7.83 11.18 -4.42
C PHE A 131 7.31 12.63 -4.48
N PRO A 132 6.82 13.16 -5.63
CA PRO A 132 6.13 14.45 -5.63
C PRO A 132 4.89 14.41 -4.74
N GLY A 133 4.19 13.27 -4.64
CA GLY A 133 3.09 13.08 -3.70
C GLY A 133 3.49 13.32 -2.23
N ILE A 134 4.66 12.83 -1.80
CA ILE A 134 5.23 13.09 -0.47
C ILE A 134 5.41 14.60 -0.24
N LEU A 135 5.92 15.33 -1.22
CA LEU A 135 6.08 16.79 -1.13
C LEU A 135 4.73 17.49 -0.97
N TYR A 136 3.70 17.03 -1.69
CA TYR A 136 2.35 17.56 -1.56
C TYR A 136 1.69 17.23 -0.22
N LEU A 137 1.98 16.08 0.39
CA LEU A 137 1.52 15.74 1.74
C LEU A 137 2.16 16.66 2.79
N LEU A 138 3.44 17.02 2.63
CA LEU A 138 4.10 18.02 3.47
C LEU A 138 3.56 19.44 3.23
N ARG A 139 3.25 19.78 1.97
CA ARG A 139 2.60 21.06 1.61
C ARG A 139 1.21 21.16 2.23
N GLU A 140 0.44 20.07 2.24
CA GLU A 140 -0.85 20.02 2.94
C GLU A 140 -0.69 20.35 4.43
N ARG A 141 0.29 19.74 5.11
CA ARG A 141 0.62 20.09 6.51
C ARG A 141 0.94 21.57 6.66
N ALA A 142 1.76 22.10 5.75
CA ALA A 142 2.17 23.50 5.78
C ALA A 142 1.03 24.51 5.60
N VAL A 143 -0.02 24.14 4.86
CA VAL A 143 -1.19 24.98 4.58
C VAL A 143 -2.29 24.78 5.61
N LYS A 144 -2.64 23.54 5.94
CA LYS A 144 -3.82 23.20 6.76
C LYS A 144 -3.51 23.01 8.24
N TYR A 145 -2.28 22.63 8.59
CA TYR A 145 -1.92 22.19 9.94
C TYR A 145 -0.67 22.90 10.48
N PRO A 146 -0.69 24.24 10.66
CA PRO A 146 0.49 25.01 11.08
C PRO A 146 1.03 24.63 12.46
N ARG A 147 0.23 23.98 13.33
CA ARG A 147 0.69 23.51 14.65
C ARG A 147 1.70 22.35 14.59
N VAL A 148 1.67 21.57 13.51
CA VAL A 148 2.58 20.42 13.30
C VAL A 148 3.58 20.65 12.18
N PHE A 149 3.56 21.82 11.54
CA PHE A 149 4.49 22.21 10.49
C PHE A 149 5.44 23.32 10.99
N PRO A 150 6.76 23.25 10.72
CA PRO A 150 7.46 22.27 9.87
C PRO A 150 7.57 20.87 10.45
N TYR A 151 7.55 20.77 11.77
CA TYR A 151 7.49 19.52 12.51
C TYR A 151 6.84 19.78 13.88
N LEU A 152 6.42 18.73 14.57
CA LEU A 152 5.76 18.84 15.87
C LEU A 152 6.74 19.35 16.93
N GLY A 153 6.32 20.35 17.72
CA GLY A 153 7.15 20.91 18.79
C GLY A 153 8.11 22.02 18.36
N HIS A 154 8.15 22.37 17.06
CA HIS A 154 9.03 23.40 16.49
C HIS A 154 8.95 24.77 17.19
N GLU A 155 7.81 25.11 17.82
CA GLU A 155 7.64 26.38 18.56
C GLU A 155 8.59 26.51 19.75
N LYS A 156 9.10 25.38 20.28
CA LYS A 156 10.05 25.33 21.39
C LYS A 156 11.50 25.40 20.93
N ASP A 157 11.75 25.21 19.64
CA ASP A 157 13.08 25.16 19.07
C ASP A 157 13.47 26.50 18.43
N SER A 158 14.75 26.86 18.52
CA SER A 158 15.30 27.90 17.66
C SER A 158 15.47 27.32 16.26
N LEU A 159 14.41 27.38 15.45
CA LEU A 159 14.43 26.86 14.09
C LEU A 159 15.56 27.51 13.27
N PRO A 160 16.43 26.70 12.63
CA PRO A 160 17.43 27.24 11.72
C PRO A 160 16.79 28.06 10.59
N TYR A 161 15.64 27.62 10.08
CA TYR A 161 14.91 28.24 8.97
C TYR A 161 13.50 28.66 9.40
N SER A 162 13.02 29.81 8.90
CA SER A 162 11.63 30.22 9.17
C SER A 162 10.64 29.26 8.50
N SER A 163 9.48 29.02 9.12
CA SER A 163 8.40 28.23 8.49
C SER A 163 7.93 28.84 7.16
N SER A 164 8.13 30.14 6.95
CA SER A 164 7.83 30.80 5.66
C SER A 164 8.80 30.39 4.56
N LEU A 165 10.10 30.31 4.86
CA LEU A 165 11.10 29.86 3.91
C LEU A 165 10.90 28.39 3.54
N LEU A 166 10.66 27.52 4.53
CA LEU A 166 10.35 26.11 4.29
C LEU A 166 9.09 25.92 3.43
N ARG A 167 8.06 26.78 3.61
CA ARG A 167 6.87 26.79 2.73
C ARG A 167 7.22 27.17 1.29
N GLN A 168 8.03 28.20 1.09
CA GLN A 168 8.43 28.64 -0.24
C GLN A 168 9.24 27.56 -0.96
N GLU A 169 10.16 26.90 -0.25
CA GLU A 169 10.92 25.78 -0.80
C GLU A 169 10.01 24.62 -1.20
N LEU A 170 9.09 24.21 -0.32
CA LEU A 170 8.13 23.15 -0.65
C LEU A 170 7.29 23.47 -1.88
N ILE A 171 6.88 24.73 -2.06
CA ILE A 171 6.14 25.16 -3.26
C ILE A 171 7.01 24.99 -4.51
N SER A 172 8.28 25.42 -4.47
CA SER A 172 9.20 25.26 -5.61
C SER A 172 9.41 23.79 -5.94
N LEU A 173 9.76 22.98 -4.93
CA LEU A 173 10.02 21.55 -5.10
C LEU A 173 8.78 20.79 -5.60
N CYS A 174 7.58 21.09 -5.08
CA CYS A 174 6.34 20.51 -5.59
C CYS A 174 6.19 20.75 -7.10
N LYS A 175 6.46 21.98 -7.55
CA LYS A 175 6.36 22.35 -8.97
C LYS A 175 7.42 21.64 -9.82
N ASP A 176 8.68 21.67 -9.38
CA ASP A 176 9.80 21.11 -10.12
C ASP A 176 9.65 19.59 -10.32
N TRP A 177 9.22 18.87 -9.27
CA TRP A 177 9.02 17.42 -9.33
C TRP A 177 7.75 16.99 -10.07
N THR A 178 6.74 17.87 -10.20
CA THR A 178 5.43 17.53 -10.82
C THR A 178 5.37 17.78 -12.31
N GLY A 179 6.15 18.73 -12.85
CA GLY A 179 6.10 19.08 -14.28
C GLY A 179 6.19 17.87 -15.23
N PRO A 180 7.16 16.97 -15.08
CA PRO A 180 7.27 15.79 -15.95
C PRO A 180 6.20 14.71 -15.73
N ILE A 181 5.52 14.72 -14.57
CA ILE A 181 4.37 13.83 -14.29
C ILE A 181 3.16 14.27 -15.12
N GLU A 182 2.96 15.57 -15.32
CA GLU A 182 1.90 16.11 -16.19
C GLU A 182 2.01 15.58 -17.63
N ALA A 183 3.24 15.36 -18.11
CA ALA A 183 3.48 14.80 -19.44
C ALA A 183 3.03 13.33 -19.57
N MET A 184 2.81 12.62 -18.46
CA MET A 184 2.36 11.23 -18.45
C MET A 184 0.85 11.07 -18.62
N GLN A 185 0.05 12.15 -18.51
CA GLN A 185 -1.43 12.10 -18.49
C GLN A 185 -2.06 11.37 -19.70
N SER A 186 -1.38 11.32 -20.84
CA SER A 186 -1.86 10.71 -22.09
C SER A 186 -1.40 9.26 -22.31
N ARG A 187 -0.68 8.67 -21.34
CA ARG A 187 -0.22 7.28 -21.42
C ARG A 187 -1.38 6.29 -21.34
N THR A 188 -1.43 5.37 -22.30
CA THR A 188 -2.48 4.35 -22.42
C THR A 188 -1.95 2.92 -22.35
N ASP A 189 -0.68 2.75 -21.97
CA ASP A 189 0.06 1.48 -21.91
C ASP A 189 0.09 0.85 -20.50
N THR A 190 -0.44 1.55 -19.48
CA THR A 190 -0.47 1.06 -18.09
C THR A 190 -1.79 1.39 -17.38
N HIS A 191 -2.16 0.56 -16.40
CA HIS A 191 -3.24 0.88 -15.46
C HIS A 191 -2.81 1.79 -14.29
N ASP A 192 -1.50 1.98 -14.09
CA ASP A 192 -0.93 2.72 -12.96
C ASP A 192 -1.12 4.25 -13.04
N MET A 193 -2.02 4.71 -13.91
CA MET A 193 -2.29 6.13 -14.11
C MET A 193 -2.75 6.82 -12.83
N GLY A 194 -3.46 6.12 -11.94
CA GLY A 194 -3.82 6.63 -10.62
C GLY A 194 -2.59 6.88 -9.75
N PHE A 195 -1.69 5.90 -9.65
CA PHE A 195 -0.44 6.02 -8.90
C PHE A 195 0.53 7.07 -9.45
N ILE A 196 0.59 7.23 -10.77
CA ILE A 196 1.46 8.22 -11.41
C ILE A 196 0.94 9.65 -11.21
N ILE A 197 -0.36 9.86 -11.38
CA ILE A 197 -0.93 11.21 -11.54
C ILE A 197 -1.54 11.75 -10.25
N GLN A 198 -2.30 10.95 -9.51
CA GLN A 198 -3.10 11.48 -8.39
C GLN A 198 -2.28 11.94 -7.19
N PRO A 199 -1.18 11.26 -6.77
CA PRO A 199 -0.45 11.68 -5.58
C PRO A 199 0.02 13.14 -5.61
N SER A 200 0.39 13.65 -6.78
CA SER A 200 0.83 15.03 -6.98
C SER A 200 -0.25 15.94 -7.56
N LEU A 201 -0.77 15.66 -8.76
CA LEU A 201 -1.61 16.60 -9.51
C LEU A 201 -3.01 16.79 -8.90
N ARG A 202 -3.61 15.74 -8.34
CA ARG A 202 -4.88 15.89 -7.59
C ARG A 202 -4.67 16.77 -6.36
N LYS A 203 -3.56 16.57 -5.63
CA LYS A 203 -3.24 17.37 -4.44
C LYS A 203 -2.91 18.82 -4.80
N ASP A 204 -2.27 19.05 -5.93
CA ASP A 204 -2.03 20.41 -6.42
C ASP A 204 -3.34 21.13 -6.67
N TRP A 205 -4.24 20.55 -7.48
CA TRP A 205 -5.58 21.09 -7.68
C TRP A 205 -6.33 21.36 -6.36
N GLU A 206 -6.38 20.38 -5.46
CA GLU A 206 -7.11 20.50 -4.19
C GLU A 206 -6.53 21.56 -3.23
N LEU A 207 -5.24 21.88 -3.33
CA LEU A 207 -4.56 22.83 -2.44
C LEU A 207 -4.41 24.22 -3.06
N THR A 208 -4.38 24.34 -4.38
CA THR A 208 -4.01 25.59 -5.08
C THR A 208 -5.04 26.05 -6.09
N SER A 209 -6.01 25.19 -6.43
CA SER A 209 -6.93 25.40 -7.54
C SER A 209 -6.25 25.56 -8.90
N ASP A 210 -5.13 24.86 -9.14
CA ASP A 210 -4.50 24.80 -10.45
C ASP A 210 -5.34 23.96 -11.44
N GLU A 211 -6.00 24.65 -12.36
CA GLU A 211 -6.87 24.04 -13.38
C GLU A 211 -6.11 23.15 -14.39
N ASN A 212 -4.82 23.40 -14.64
CA ASN A 212 -4.03 22.52 -15.50
C ASN A 212 -3.82 21.16 -14.82
N SER A 213 -3.56 21.18 -13.51
CA SER A 213 -3.46 19.96 -12.69
C SER A 213 -4.76 19.18 -12.68
N LEU A 214 -5.92 19.84 -12.53
CA LEU A 214 -7.21 19.18 -12.69
C LEU A 214 -7.39 18.58 -14.09
N GLN A 215 -7.12 19.35 -15.13
CA GLN A 215 -7.25 18.88 -16.51
C GLN A 215 -6.36 17.66 -16.78
N ALA A 216 -5.15 17.63 -16.22
CA ALA A 216 -4.24 16.49 -16.31
C ALA A 216 -4.79 15.24 -15.62
N VAL A 217 -5.38 15.38 -14.42
CA VAL A 217 -6.08 14.28 -13.73
C VAL A 217 -7.24 13.75 -14.58
N LEU A 218 -8.06 14.62 -15.16
CA LEU A 218 -9.19 14.22 -16.00
C LEU A 218 -8.75 13.56 -17.32
N THR A 219 -7.65 14.01 -17.93
CA THR A 219 -7.06 13.37 -19.10
C THR A 219 -6.52 11.98 -18.75
N ALA A 220 -5.82 11.85 -17.62
CA ALA A 220 -5.31 10.56 -17.15
C ALA A 220 -6.43 9.54 -16.91
N ALA A 221 -7.58 9.98 -16.38
CA ALA A 221 -8.74 9.12 -16.22
C ALA A 221 -9.29 8.61 -17.56
N LYS A 222 -9.29 9.44 -18.61
CA LYS A 222 -9.64 9.02 -19.97
C LYS A 222 -8.65 8.00 -20.52
N SER A 223 -7.36 8.24 -20.30
CA SER A 223 -6.29 7.32 -20.74
C SER A 223 -6.41 5.96 -20.03
N LEU A 224 -6.66 5.94 -18.72
CA LEU A 224 -6.92 4.72 -17.97
C LEU A 224 -8.19 4.00 -18.46
N ALA A 225 -9.29 4.73 -18.65
CA ALA A 225 -10.55 4.18 -19.15
C ALA A 225 -10.42 3.58 -20.56
N SER A 226 -9.51 4.09 -21.39
CA SER A 226 -9.24 3.53 -22.73
C SER A 226 -8.73 2.08 -22.70
N ARG A 227 -8.21 1.63 -21.55
CA ARG A 227 -7.74 0.25 -21.32
C ARG A 227 -8.85 -0.70 -20.85
N TYR A 228 -10.08 -0.20 -20.69
CA TYR A 228 -11.24 -1.02 -20.34
C TYR A 228 -11.69 -1.89 -21.51
N SER A 229 -11.93 -3.18 -21.26
CA SER A 229 -12.58 -4.09 -22.20
C SER A 229 -13.98 -4.43 -21.70
N PRO A 230 -15.06 -4.08 -22.44
CA PRO A 230 -16.41 -4.51 -22.12
C PRO A 230 -16.59 -6.04 -22.14
N ALA A 231 -15.81 -6.75 -22.97
CA ALA A 231 -15.88 -8.21 -23.06
C ALA A 231 -15.35 -8.90 -21.79
N VAL A 232 -14.28 -8.35 -21.22
CA VAL A 232 -13.69 -8.86 -19.96
C VAL A 232 -14.40 -8.25 -18.75
N GLY A 233 -14.94 -7.03 -18.88
CA GLY A 233 -15.46 -6.26 -17.76
C GLY A 233 -14.37 -5.74 -16.83
N ALA A 234 -13.16 -5.50 -17.35
CA ALA A 234 -12.01 -5.06 -16.55
C ALA A 234 -11.10 -4.11 -17.35
N ILE A 235 -10.15 -3.51 -16.63
CA ILE A 235 -9.12 -2.60 -17.16
C ILE A 235 -7.84 -3.41 -17.25
N ARG A 236 -7.17 -3.37 -18.40
CA ARG A 236 -5.93 -4.13 -18.60
C ARG A 236 -4.80 -3.53 -17.77
N SER A 237 -4.15 -4.36 -16.96
CA SER A 237 -3.03 -3.95 -16.12
C SER A 237 -1.76 -3.76 -16.93
N TRP A 238 -1.32 -4.80 -17.63
CA TRP A 238 -0.10 -4.82 -18.43
C TRP A 238 -0.38 -5.34 -19.84
N ASP A 239 0.42 -4.91 -20.80
CA ASP A 239 0.35 -5.40 -22.18
C ASP A 239 1.14 -6.69 -22.37
N VAL A 240 2.15 -6.92 -21.53
CA VAL A 240 3.01 -8.11 -21.55
C VAL A 240 3.35 -8.55 -20.12
N LEU A 241 3.62 -9.84 -19.95
CA LEU A 241 4.24 -10.39 -18.74
C LEU A 241 5.33 -11.38 -19.14
N SER A 242 6.53 -11.18 -18.61
CA SER A 242 7.67 -12.08 -18.81
C SER A 242 8.27 -12.46 -17.47
N GLN A 243 8.30 -13.76 -17.18
CA GLN A 243 9.02 -14.35 -16.04
C GLN A 243 9.78 -15.57 -16.56
N ALA A 244 10.69 -16.13 -15.76
CA ALA A 244 11.51 -17.28 -16.18
C ALA A 244 10.69 -18.48 -16.72
N ASN A 245 9.45 -18.65 -16.27
CA ASN A 245 8.56 -19.75 -16.62
C ASN A 245 7.34 -19.33 -17.48
N VAL A 246 7.19 -18.05 -17.87
CA VAL A 246 6.09 -17.61 -18.73
C VAL A 246 6.51 -16.46 -19.64
N SER A 247 5.93 -16.43 -20.83
CA SER A 247 5.90 -15.23 -21.67
C SER A 247 4.50 -15.04 -22.23
N ILE A 248 3.83 -13.96 -21.80
CA ILE A 248 2.52 -13.53 -22.27
C ILE A 248 2.73 -12.23 -23.05
N THR A 249 2.55 -12.29 -24.37
CA THR A 249 2.84 -11.16 -25.27
C THR A 249 1.69 -10.80 -26.21
N SER A 250 0.63 -11.61 -26.27
CA SER A 250 -0.48 -11.40 -27.22
C SER A 250 -1.65 -10.64 -26.56
N MET A 251 -1.69 -9.33 -26.76
CA MET A 251 -2.83 -8.49 -26.34
C MET A 251 -4.17 -8.87 -27.00
N ALA A 252 -4.15 -9.67 -28.07
CA ALA A 252 -5.37 -10.13 -28.75
C ALA A 252 -5.95 -11.40 -28.14
N GLU A 253 -5.14 -12.18 -27.42
CA GLU A 253 -5.49 -13.46 -26.81
C GLU A 253 -5.51 -13.38 -25.27
N ASP A 254 -4.72 -12.48 -24.70
CA ASP A 254 -4.50 -12.34 -23.26
C ASP A 254 -4.93 -10.96 -22.77
N PHE A 255 -5.46 -10.93 -21.55
CA PHE A 255 -5.87 -9.73 -20.86
C PHE A 255 -5.49 -9.85 -19.39
N LEU A 256 -4.35 -9.26 -19.04
CA LEU A 256 -3.79 -9.32 -17.70
C LEU A 256 -4.45 -8.28 -16.80
N VAL A 257 -4.92 -8.70 -15.63
CA VAL A 257 -5.46 -7.82 -14.59
C VAL A 257 -4.84 -8.22 -13.25
N ILE A 258 -4.45 -7.23 -12.44
CA ILE A 258 -3.79 -7.45 -11.16
C ILE A 258 -4.52 -6.73 -10.03
N VAL A 259 -4.43 -7.21 -8.80
CA VAL A 259 -5.13 -6.62 -7.65
C VAL A 259 -4.82 -5.13 -7.42
N ASP A 260 -3.62 -4.67 -7.78
CA ASP A 260 -3.17 -3.28 -7.68
C ASP A 260 -4.05 -2.31 -8.49
N SER A 261 -4.73 -2.80 -9.54
CA SER A 261 -5.65 -1.96 -10.33
C SER A 261 -6.82 -1.44 -9.51
N MET A 262 -7.16 -2.07 -8.39
CA MET A 262 -8.15 -1.57 -7.43
C MET A 262 -7.78 -0.19 -6.87
N MET A 263 -6.48 0.11 -6.72
CA MET A 263 -6.02 1.41 -6.23
C MET A 263 -6.15 2.51 -7.28
N ASN A 264 -6.16 2.15 -8.56
CA ASN A 264 -6.22 3.10 -9.67
C ASN A 264 -7.67 3.47 -10.04
N LEU A 265 -8.67 2.80 -9.45
CA LEU A 265 -10.10 3.09 -9.70
C LEU A 265 -10.55 4.44 -9.12
N ASP A 266 -9.89 4.94 -8.06
CA ASP A 266 -10.17 6.26 -7.48
C ASP A 266 -10.07 7.37 -8.54
N LEU A 267 -9.13 7.25 -9.48
CA LEU A 267 -8.97 8.18 -10.60
C LEU A 267 -10.24 8.27 -11.47
N LEU A 268 -10.89 7.15 -11.75
CA LEU A 268 -12.10 7.09 -12.57
C LEU A 268 -13.31 7.65 -11.82
N PHE A 269 -13.46 7.31 -10.54
CA PHE A 269 -14.54 7.88 -9.72
C PHE A 269 -14.39 9.39 -9.55
N TYR A 270 -13.16 9.87 -9.29
CA TYR A 270 -12.86 11.29 -9.18
C TYR A 270 -13.22 12.04 -10.48
N ALA A 271 -12.80 11.51 -11.63
CA ALA A 271 -13.15 12.10 -12.92
C ALA A 271 -14.66 12.06 -13.21
N SER A 272 -15.34 10.97 -12.86
CA SER A 272 -16.80 10.86 -12.99
C SER A 272 -17.52 11.99 -12.24
N SER A 273 -17.10 12.26 -11.01
CA SER A 273 -17.66 13.34 -10.18
C SER A 273 -17.42 14.73 -10.78
N HIS A 274 -16.23 15.00 -11.31
CA HIS A 274 -15.90 16.31 -11.89
C HIS A 274 -16.54 16.54 -13.27
N LEU A 275 -16.64 15.49 -14.09
CA LEU A 275 -17.22 15.56 -15.43
C LEU A 275 -18.75 15.43 -15.42
N SER A 276 -19.35 15.00 -14.31
CA SER A 276 -20.76 14.58 -14.24
C SER A 276 -21.09 13.52 -15.29
N ASP A 277 -20.14 12.62 -15.57
CA ASP A 277 -20.25 11.53 -16.54
C ASP A 277 -20.13 10.19 -15.81
N PRO A 278 -21.22 9.40 -15.69
CA PRO A 278 -21.23 8.16 -14.94
C PRO A 278 -20.35 7.06 -15.59
N THR A 279 -19.99 7.19 -16.87
CA THR A 279 -19.25 6.17 -17.63
C THR A 279 -17.99 5.70 -16.90
N TYR A 280 -17.22 6.63 -16.32
CA TYR A 280 -15.99 6.28 -15.60
C TYR A 280 -16.26 5.52 -14.29
N ALA A 281 -17.30 5.92 -13.54
CA ALA A 281 -17.72 5.20 -12.34
C ALA A 281 -18.26 3.81 -12.67
N ASP A 282 -19.02 3.66 -13.76
CA ASP A 282 -19.57 2.37 -14.22
C ASP A 282 -18.44 1.40 -14.61
N ILE A 283 -17.40 1.90 -15.29
CA ILE A 283 -16.18 1.13 -15.60
C ILE A 283 -15.51 0.66 -14.31
N ALA A 284 -15.32 1.55 -13.34
CA ALA A 284 -14.67 1.20 -12.07
C ALA A 284 -15.48 0.17 -11.26
N ILE A 285 -16.80 0.33 -11.17
CA ILE A 285 -17.69 -0.62 -10.50
C ILE A 285 -17.65 -1.98 -11.19
N THR A 286 -17.70 -2.00 -12.53
CA THR A 286 -17.66 -3.24 -13.30
C THR A 286 -16.32 -3.96 -13.11
N HIS A 287 -15.21 -3.22 -13.19
CA HIS A 287 -13.88 -3.74 -12.90
C HIS A 287 -13.82 -4.38 -11.52
N ALA A 288 -14.21 -3.66 -10.47
CA ALA A 288 -14.15 -4.15 -9.09
C ALA A 288 -14.98 -5.43 -8.90
N LYS A 289 -16.17 -5.53 -9.54
CA LYS A 289 -17.02 -6.73 -9.51
C LYS A 289 -16.42 -7.90 -10.28
N THR A 290 -15.71 -7.64 -11.36
CA THR A 290 -14.97 -8.68 -12.09
C THR A 290 -13.86 -9.27 -11.22
N LEU A 291 -13.12 -8.45 -10.48
CA LEU A 291 -12.08 -8.93 -9.55
C LEU A 291 -12.67 -9.73 -8.38
N ILE A 292 -13.83 -9.35 -7.84
CA ILE A 292 -14.50 -10.15 -6.79
C ILE A 292 -14.71 -11.60 -7.25
N LYS A 293 -15.10 -11.80 -8.51
CA LYS A 293 -15.42 -13.13 -9.07
C LYS A 293 -14.18 -13.93 -9.49
N SER A 294 -13.09 -13.26 -9.85
CA SER A 294 -11.95 -13.88 -10.51
C SER A 294 -10.71 -13.97 -9.63
N ASP A 295 -10.46 -12.93 -8.84
CA ASP A 295 -9.24 -12.67 -8.07
C ASP A 295 -9.33 -13.12 -6.62
N LEU A 296 -10.52 -13.00 -6.00
CA LEU A 296 -10.67 -13.28 -4.58
C LEU A 296 -10.88 -14.77 -4.30
N ARG A 297 -10.24 -15.24 -3.23
CA ARG A 297 -10.41 -16.59 -2.68
C ARG A 297 -11.12 -16.52 -1.33
N PRO A 298 -12.26 -17.19 -1.15
CA PRO A 298 -12.86 -17.36 0.17
C PRO A 298 -11.94 -18.16 1.09
N GLU A 299 -11.71 -17.65 2.30
CA GLU A 299 -10.78 -18.21 3.25
C GLU A 299 -11.46 -18.68 4.53
N THR A 300 -10.86 -19.70 5.14
CA THR A 300 -11.23 -20.11 6.50
C THR A 300 -10.10 -19.76 7.44
N ALA A 301 -10.43 -19.16 8.59
CA ALA A 301 -9.45 -18.73 9.57
C ALA A 301 -9.57 -19.60 10.83
N PRO A 302 -9.03 -20.85 10.82
CA PRO A 302 -9.03 -21.68 12.01
C PRO A 302 -8.28 -20.94 13.12
N ARG A 303 -8.80 -21.06 14.36
CA ARG A 303 -8.24 -20.42 15.57
C ARG A 303 -8.31 -18.88 15.58
N ARG A 304 -9.00 -18.24 14.63
CA ARG A 304 -9.33 -16.81 14.74
C ARG A 304 -10.19 -16.59 15.98
N THR A 305 -9.71 -15.75 16.88
CA THR A 305 -10.34 -15.46 18.16
C THR A 305 -11.27 -14.25 18.08
N ASP A 306 -10.92 -13.26 17.26
CA ASP A 306 -11.80 -12.13 17.00
C ASP A 306 -12.91 -12.53 16.03
N THR A 307 -14.16 -12.47 16.50
CA THR A 307 -15.32 -12.84 15.68
C THR A 307 -16.28 -11.67 15.48
N ARG A 308 -15.84 -10.43 15.68
CA ARG A 308 -16.69 -9.24 15.51
C ARG A 308 -17.24 -9.14 14.07
N PHE A 309 -16.39 -9.37 13.08
CA PHE A 309 -16.81 -9.51 11.70
C PHE A 309 -17.24 -10.95 11.38
N LYS A 310 -18.48 -11.11 10.90
CA LYS A 310 -19.12 -12.40 10.60
C LYS A 310 -19.17 -12.76 9.10
N GLY A 311 -18.68 -11.88 8.23
CA GLY A 311 -18.68 -12.13 6.79
C GLY A 311 -17.58 -13.09 6.35
N THR A 312 -17.54 -13.37 5.05
CA THR A 312 -16.49 -14.17 4.41
C THR A 312 -15.16 -13.44 4.46
N LEU A 313 -14.09 -14.17 4.77
CA LEU A 313 -12.72 -13.67 4.70
C LEU A 313 -12.19 -13.93 3.30
N TYR A 314 -11.36 -13.03 2.79
CA TYR A 314 -10.83 -13.14 1.44
C TYR A 314 -9.31 -12.99 1.42
N SER A 315 -8.63 -13.95 0.81
CA SER A 315 -7.30 -13.75 0.21
C SER A 315 -7.46 -13.46 -1.29
N HIS A 316 -6.35 -13.30 -2.01
CA HIS A 316 -6.37 -12.88 -3.40
C HIS A 316 -5.30 -13.59 -4.24
N TYR A 317 -5.59 -13.86 -5.51
CA TYR A 317 -4.55 -14.08 -6.51
C TYR A 317 -3.91 -12.73 -6.87
N HIS A 318 -2.67 -12.72 -7.33
CA HIS A 318 -2.06 -11.45 -7.72
C HIS A 318 -2.44 -11.08 -9.16
N VAL A 319 -2.34 -12.03 -10.09
CA VAL A 319 -2.57 -11.76 -11.52
C VAL A 319 -3.58 -12.75 -12.08
N ILE A 320 -4.60 -12.23 -12.75
CA ILE A 320 -5.54 -12.99 -13.55
C ILE A 320 -5.26 -12.73 -15.01
N ASN A 321 -5.07 -13.81 -15.78
CA ASN A 321 -5.05 -13.74 -17.24
C ASN A 321 -6.41 -14.19 -17.77
N PHE A 322 -7.11 -13.27 -18.43
CA PHE A 322 -8.36 -13.57 -19.12
C PHE A 322 -8.13 -13.79 -20.61
N ASP A 323 -9.02 -14.54 -21.23
CA ASP A 323 -9.17 -14.52 -22.68
C ASP A 323 -9.73 -13.16 -23.10
N ALA A 324 -8.96 -12.44 -23.94
CA ALA A 324 -9.28 -11.05 -24.28
C ALA A 324 -10.59 -10.87 -25.05
N GLN A 325 -11.11 -11.94 -25.68
CA GLN A 325 -12.32 -11.88 -26.52
C GLN A 325 -13.57 -12.32 -25.75
N THR A 326 -13.44 -13.35 -24.90
CA THR A 326 -14.57 -13.97 -24.21
C THR A 326 -14.72 -13.51 -22.77
N GLY A 327 -13.65 -13.00 -22.14
CA GLY A 327 -13.64 -12.64 -20.73
C GLY A 327 -13.53 -13.83 -19.77
N GLU A 328 -13.31 -15.05 -20.27
CA GLU A 328 -13.11 -16.24 -19.44
C GLU A 328 -11.71 -16.24 -18.79
N VAL A 329 -11.61 -16.76 -17.57
CA VAL A 329 -10.32 -16.86 -16.87
C VAL A 329 -9.49 -17.99 -17.49
N LYS A 330 -8.35 -17.65 -18.10
CA LYS A 330 -7.37 -18.61 -18.64
C LYS A 330 -6.44 -19.12 -17.54
N GLU A 331 -5.95 -18.22 -16.70
CA GLU A 331 -4.93 -18.53 -15.70
C GLU A 331 -5.05 -17.62 -14.48
N ARG A 332 -4.72 -18.17 -13.30
CA ARG A 332 -4.48 -17.40 -12.07
C ARG A 332 -3.03 -17.62 -11.65
N ARG A 333 -2.30 -16.54 -11.40
CA ARG A 333 -0.86 -16.60 -11.14
C ARG A 333 -0.39 -15.51 -10.19
N THR A 334 0.92 -15.42 -10.02
CA THR A 334 1.57 -14.32 -9.31
C THR A 334 2.76 -13.78 -10.10
N ALA A 335 2.95 -12.46 -10.05
CA ALA A 335 4.17 -11.83 -10.57
C ALA A 335 5.21 -11.61 -9.45
N GLN A 336 4.77 -11.13 -8.28
CA GLN A 336 5.65 -10.69 -7.19
C GLN A 336 5.54 -11.50 -5.90
N GLY A 337 4.45 -12.25 -5.69
CA GLY A 337 4.23 -13.10 -4.52
C GLY A 337 5.01 -14.40 -4.58
N TYR A 338 4.93 -15.22 -3.54
CA TYR A 338 5.66 -16.48 -3.45
C TYR A 338 5.18 -17.55 -4.44
N SER A 339 3.86 -17.77 -4.53
CA SER A 339 3.24 -18.68 -5.49
C SER A 339 1.86 -18.14 -5.95
N ALA A 340 1.21 -18.81 -6.90
CA ALA A 340 -0.13 -18.41 -7.34
C ALA A 340 -1.16 -18.57 -6.20
N GLU A 341 -0.98 -19.60 -5.37
CA GLU A 341 -1.84 -19.94 -4.24
C GLU A 341 -1.46 -19.21 -2.95
N SER A 342 -0.33 -18.50 -2.93
CA SER A 342 0.09 -17.72 -1.78
C SER A 342 -0.67 -16.40 -1.68
N THR A 343 -0.57 -15.74 -0.53
CA THR A 343 -1.11 -14.39 -0.33
C THR A 343 0.04 -13.40 -0.14
N TRP A 344 0.35 -12.71 -1.23
CA TRP A 344 1.29 -11.61 -1.24
C TRP A 344 0.75 -10.43 -0.40
N ALA A 345 1.50 -10.01 0.62
CA ALA A 345 0.95 -9.14 1.65
C ALA A 345 0.55 -7.76 1.12
N ARG A 346 1.30 -7.20 0.16
CA ARG A 346 0.96 -5.90 -0.43
C ARG A 346 -0.24 -5.96 -1.36
N GLY A 347 -0.43 -7.06 -2.10
CA GLY A 347 -1.63 -7.24 -2.91
C GLY A 347 -2.88 -7.30 -2.03
N GLN A 348 -2.80 -7.97 -0.88
CA GLN A 348 -3.86 -7.96 0.11
C GLN A 348 -4.13 -6.54 0.62
N ALA A 349 -3.09 -5.75 0.88
CA ALA A 349 -3.20 -4.36 1.30
C ALA A 349 -3.86 -3.46 0.22
N TRP A 350 -3.51 -3.65 -1.05
CA TRP A 350 -4.16 -2.98 -2.19
C TRP A 350 -5.64 -3.32 -2.30
N GLY A 351 -6.00 -4.59 -2.12
CA GLY A 351 -7.41 -4.99 -2.09
C GLY A 351 -8.18 -4.33 -0.94
N ILE A 352 -7.63 -4.32 0.28
CA ILE A 352 -8.24 -3.66 1.45
C ILE A 352 -8.51 -2.19 1.16
N PHE A 353 -7.50 -1.46 0.68
CA PHE A 353 -7.64 -0.03 0.46
C PHE A 353 -8.51 0.26 -0.78
N GLY A 354 -8.27 -0.42 -1.90
CA GLY A 354 -9.00 -0.22 -3.14
C GLY A 354 -10.49 -0.54 -3.04
N TYR A 355 -10.89 -1.64 -2.39
CA TYR A 355 -12.31 -1.95 -2.17
C TYR A 355 -12.98 -0.97 -1.19
N THR A 356 -12.26 -0.49 -0.17
CA THR A 356 -12.76 0.55 0.73
C THR A 356 -13.02 1.86 -0.02
N GLN A 357 -12.09 2.31 -0.87
CA GLN A 357 -12.29 3.49 -1.71
C GLN A 357 -13.47 3.30 -2.67
N THR A 358 -13.55 2.12 -3.32
CA THR A 358 -14.66 1.77 -4.22
C THR A 358 -16.00 1.82 -3.51
N TYR A 359 -16.11 1.33 -2.27
CA TYR A 359 -17.31 1.49 -1.44
C TYR A 359 -17.61 2.96 -1.14
N ASN A 360 -16.62 3.76 -0.75
CA ASN A 360 -16.87 5.16 -0.40
C ASN A 360 -17.39 5.99 -1.59
N TRP A 361 -16.98 5.66 -2.81
CA TRP A 361 -17.52 6.27 -4.02
C TRP A 361 -18.89 5.74 -4.41
N SER A 362 -19.05 4.41 -4.49
CA SER A 362 -20.26 3.78 -5.06
C SER A 362 -21.39 3.54 -4.05
N ARG A 363 -21.04 3.46 -2.76
CA ARG A 363 -21.88 3.02 -1.64
C ARG A 363 -22.45 1.60 -1.79
N ASP A 364 -21.90 0.79 -2.69
CA ASP A 364 -22.30 -0.61 -2.86
C ASP A 364 -21.73 -1.49 -1.74
N ARG A 365 -22.64 -2.10 -0.96
CA ARG A 365 -22.33 -2.90 0.24
C ARG A 365 -21.50 -4.14 -0.06
N GLU A 366 -21.52 -4.64 -1.29
CA GLU A 366 -20.69 -5.78 -1.68
C GLU A 366 -19.20 -5.44 -1.51
N PHE A 367 -18.77 -4.26 -1.96
CA PHE A 367 -17.39 -3.80 -1.82
C PHE A 367 -16.99 -3.59 -0.37
N LEU A 368 -17.91 -3.09 0.47
CA LEU A 368 -17.67 -2.96 1.90
C LEU A 368 -17.45 -4.32 2.57
N SER A 369 -18.31 -5.30 2.26
CA SER A 369 -18.19 -6.64 2.80
C SER A 369 -16.87 -7.29 2.39
N VAL A 370 -16.46 -7.11 1.13
CA VAL A 370 -15.18 -7.60 0.61
C VAL A 370 -14.00 -6.93 1.33
N ALA A 371 -14.00 -5.60 1.42
CA ALA A 371 -12.94 -4.86 2.10
C ALA A 371 -12.77 -5.30 3.57
N CYS A 372 -13.87 -5.45 4.30
CA CYS A 372 -13.87 -6.01 5.66
C CYS A 372 -13.31 -7.43 5.70
N GLY A 373 -13.74 -8.30 4.78
CA GLY A 373 -13.26 -9.68 4.70
C GLY A 373 -11.77 -9.79 4.41
N MET A 374 -11.25 -8.92 3.54
CA MET A 374 -9.81 -8.82 3.26
C MET A 374 -9.02 -8.26 4.44
N ALA A 375 -9.55 -7.25 5.13
CA ALA A 375 -8.93 -6.65 6.31
C ALA A 375 -8.84 -7.67 7.45
N GLU A 376 -9.91 -8.41 7.71
CA GLU A 376 -9.94 -9.42 8.77
C GLU A 376 -9.07 -10.63 8.45
N TYR A 377 -8.94 -11.02 7.18
CA TYR A 377 -7.96 -12.01 6.76
C TYR A 377 -6.53 -11.54 7.03
N PHE A 378 -6.18 -10.31 6.64
CA PHE A 378 -4.86 -9.73 6.86
C PHE A 378 -4.50 -9.67 8.34
N LEU A 379 -5.44 -9.22 9.19
CA LEU A 379 -5.24 -9.17 10.64
C LEU A 379 -5.06 -10.57 11.24
N TRP A 380 -5.86 -11.54 10.79
CA TRP A 380 -5.68 -12.93 11.20
C TRP A 380 -4.28 -13.44 10.83
N ARG A 381 -3.80 -13.22 9.59
CA ARG A 381 -2.45 -13.65 9.16
C ARG A 381 -1.34 -13.03 10.00
N LEU A 382 -1.46 -11.75 10.40
CA LEU A 382 -0.51 -11.10 11.33
C LEU A 382 -0.55 -11.76 12.71
N GLU A 383 -1.75 -11.91 13.28
CA GLU A 383 -1.98 -12.44 14.62
C GLU A 383 -1.54 -13.92 14.74
N THR A 384 -1.62 -14.70 13.66
CA THR A 384 -1.20 -16.11 13.63
C THR A 384 0.15 -16.36 12.99
N SER A 385 0.91 -15.31 12.65
CA SER A 385 2.27 -15.48 12.12
C SER A 385 3.18 -16.20 13.12
N PRO A 386 4.26 -16.87 12.68
CA PRO A 386 5.19 -17.56 13.59
C PRO A 386 5.79 -16.66 14.69
N ALA A 387 6.27 -17.23 15.79
CA ALA A 387 6.84 -16.46 16.90
C ALA A 387 8.10 -15.66 16.51
N CYS A 388 8.88 -16.15 15.53
CA CYS A 388 10.10 -15.50 15.05
C CYS A 388 9.87 -14.13 14.39
N VAL A 389 8.62 -13.76 14.12
CA VAL A 389 8.31 -12.43 13.60
C VAL A 389 8.36 -11.33 14.68
N GLU A 390 8.44 -11.70 15.95
CA GLU A 390 8.57 -10.76 17.05
C GLU A 390 10.02 -10.59 17.48
N ARG A 391 10.40 -9.36 17.78
CA ARG A 391 11.72 -8.99 18.31
C ARG A 391 11.57 -8.27 19.64
N PRO A 392 12.46 -8.48 20.62
CA PRO A 392 12.48 -7.68 21.83
C PRO A 392 12.71 -6.20 21.51
N THR A 393 11.95 -5.31 22.14
CA THR A 393 12.20 -3.85 22.06
C THR A 393 13.28 -3.43 23.04
N SER A 394 13.99 -2.34 22.74
CA SER A 394 14.97 -1.76 23.66
C SER A 394 14.27 -0.88 24.70
N GLY A 395 13.85 -1.44 25.84
CA GLY A 395 13.18 -0.69 26.90
C GLY A 395 12.91 -1.48 28.20
N PRO A 396 12.56 -0.82 29.31
CA PRO A 396 12.20 -1.51 30.55
C PRO A 396 10.84 -2.22 30.40
N GLY A 397 10.87 -3.55 30.30
CA GLY A 397 9.70 -4.40 30.14
C GLY A 397 9.97 -5.53 29.13
N SER A 398 9.21 -6.61 29.21
CA SER A 398 9.26 -7.70 28.22
C SER A 398 8.34 -7.39 27.03
N SER A 399 8.53 -6.25 26.36
CA SER A 399 7.75 -5.89 25.17
C SER A 399 8.43 -6.37 23.88
N THR A 400 7.60 -6.74 22.91
CA THR A 400 8.01 -7.18 21.57
C THR A 400 7.44 -6.27 20.49
N THR A 401 8.11 -6.21 19.35
CA THR A 401 7.68 -5.50 18.13
C THR A 401 7.82 -6.41 16.90
N GLY A 402 7.06 -6.13 15.84
CA GLY A 402 7.16 -6.79 14.54
C GLY A 402 6.03 -7.77 14.22
N ARG A 403 5.10 -8.02 15.16
CA ARG A 403 3.91 -8.86 14.97
C ARG A 403 2.98 -8.30 13.89
N TYR A 404 2.84 -6.98 13.85
CA TYR A 404 1.97 -6.24 12.96
C TYR A 404 2.74 -5.57 11.82
N VAL A 405 3.99 -5.98 11.59
CA VAL A 405 4.76 -5.70 10.37
C VAL A 405 4.67 -6.94 9.47
N PRO A 406 3.93 -6.89 8.35
CA PRO A 406 3.67 -8.07 7.54
C PRO A 406 4.95 -8.76 7.07
N LEU A 407 4.91 -10.09 6.99
CA LEU A 407 5.81 -10.82 6.10
C LEU A 407 5.54 -10.37 4.66
N TRP A 408 6.54 -10.44 3.78
CA TRP A 408 6.39 -10.00 2.39
C TRP A 408 5.30 -10.78 1.62
N ASP A 409 5.14 -12.05 1.96
CA ASP A 409 4.06 -12.94 1.55
C ASP A 409 3.75 -13.81 2.76
N PHE A 410 2.47 -13.98 3.06
CA PHE A 410 2.08 -14.67 4.29
C PHE A 410 2.32 -16.18 4.24
N ASP A 411 2.44 -16.78 3.06
CA ASP A 411 2.61 -18.23 2.85
C ASP A 411 4.05 -18.61 2.45
N ALA A 412 4.93 -17.61 2.24
CA ALA A 412 6.33 -17.86 1.95
C ALA A 412 7.04 -18.55 3.14
N PRO A 413 7.97 -19.48 2.87
CA PRO A 413 8.83 -20.04 3.92
C PRO A 413 9.71 -18.95 4.52
N ILE A 414 9.89 -19.00 5.84
CA ILE A 414 10.82 -18.14 6.55
C ILE A 414 12.21 -18.78 6.45
N GLU A 415 13.05 -18.23 5.57
CA GLU A 415 14.41 -18.74 5.32
C GLU A 415 15.39 -18.42 6.47
N ASP A 416 15.18 -17.29 7.15
CA ASP A 416 15.97 -16.82 8.29
C ASP A 416 15.04 -16.36 9.41
N GLU A 417 14.90 -17.17 10.47
CA GLU A 417 14.08 -16.84 11.63
C GLU A 417 14.60 -15.63 12.43
N SER A 418 15.89 -15.28 12.30
CA SER A 418 16.46 -14.10 12.96
C SER A 418 16.08 -12.80 12.22
N ASN A 419 15.87 -12.90 10.91
CA ASN A 419 15.45 -11.78 10.07
C ASN A 419 14.41 -12.18 9.01
N PRO A 420 13.18 -12.55 9.43
CA PRO A 420 12.12 -12.89 8.48
C PRO A 420 11.84 -11.71 7.55
N LEU A 421 11.80 -11.98 6.24
CA LEU A 421 11.62 -10.94 5.23
C LEU A 421 10.24 -10.28 5.36
N ARG A 422 10.25 -8.95 5.46
CA ARG A 422 9.06 -8.13 5.72
C ARG A 422 8.61 -7.33 4.53
N ASP A 423 7.40 -6.81 4.66
CA ASP A 423 6.95 -5.71 3.86
C ASP A 423 6.24 -4.63 4.70
N SER A 424 7.01 -3.65 5.18
CA SER A 424 6.47 -2.48 5.88
C SER A 424 5.49 -1.67 5.03
N SER A 425 5.65 -1.69 3.70
CA SER A 425 4.74 -0.99 2.78
C SER A 425 3.32 -1.57 2.85
N ALA A 426 3.16 -2.90 2.79
CA ALA A 426 1.88 -3.57 2.96
C ALA A 426 1.17 -3.17 4.27
N GLY A 427 1.93 -3.04 5.37
CA GLY A 427 1.40 -2.62 6.66
C GLY A 427 0.76 -1.24 6.60
N VAL A 428 1.52 -0.22 6.17
CA VAL A 428 1.01 1.16 6.12
C VAL A 428 -0.10 1.36 5.09
N ILE A 429 -0.07 0.63 3.97
CA ILE A 429 -1.16 0.64 2.97
C ILE A 429 -2.45 0.07 3.59
N ALA A 430 -2.38 -1.11 4.20
CA ALA A 430 -3.52 -1.76 4.82
C ALA A 430 -4.10 -0.89 5.96
N ALA A 431 -3.23 -0.24 6.74
CA ALA A 431 -3.64 0.68 7.80
C ALA A 431 -4.43 1.90 7.26
N ASN A 432 -4.02 2.49 6.14
CA ASN A 432 -4.81 3.56 5.48
C ASN A 432 -6.20 3.04 5.07
N GLY A 433 -6.26 1.87 4.44
CA GLY A 433 -7.53 1.23 4.09
C GLY A 433 -8.42 0.96 5.30
N MET A 434 -7.87 0.44 6.40
CA MET A 434 -8.59 0.17 7.64
C MET A 434 -9.06 1.44 8.36
N LEU A 435 -8.28 2.52 8.31
CA LEU A 435 -8.70 3.81 8.87
C LEU A 435 -9.90 4.37 8.09
N LEU A 436 -9.89 4.21 6.76
CA LEU A 436 -11.01 4.58 5.91
C LEU A 436 -12.23 3.66 6.16
N LEU A 437 -12.03 2.35 6.37
CA LEU A 437 -13.10 1.44 6.79
C LEU A 437 -13.70 1.84 8.12
N SER A 438 -12.89 2.30 9.08
CA SER A 438 -13.38 2.76 10.37
C SER A 438 -14.35 3.94 10.23
N GLN A 439 -14.01 4.90 9.36
CA GLN A 439 -14.92 6.00 9.02
C GLN A 439 -16.21 5.47 8.39
N SER A 440 -16.09 4.58 7.39
CA SER A 440 -17.23 3.94 6.75
C SER A 440 -18.13 3.20 7.76
N MET A 441 -17.59 2.46 8.73
CA MET A 441 -18.37 1.78 9.78
C MET A 441 -19.04 2.77 10.73
N THR A 442 -18.36 3.87 11.06
CA THR A 442 -18.91 4.94 11.91
C THR A 442 -20.12 5.59 11.24
N GLU A 443 -20.04 5.92 9.95
CA GLU A 443 -21.16 6.45 9.16
C GLU A 443 -22.40 5.53 9.17
N LEU A 444 -22.18 4.23 9.41
CA LEU A 444 -23.21 3.20 9.43
C LEU A 444 -23.74 2.87 10.82
N GLY A 445 -23.14 3.45 11.85
CA GLY A 445 -23.46 3.15 13.25
C GLY A 445 -22.91 1.81 13.75
N ASP A 446 -21.98 1.17 13.04
CA ASP A 446 -21.28 -0.03 13.53
C ASP A 446 -20.02 0.39 14.32
N GLU A 447 -20.24 0.85 15.55
CA GLU A 447 -19.17 1.32 16.42
C GLU A 447 -18.15 0.22 16.76
N ILE A 448 -18.57 -1.05 16.76
CA ILE A 448 -17.73 -2.20 17.10
C ILE A 448 -16.68 -2.44 16.01
N LEU A 449 -17.11 -2.48 14.75
CA LEU A 449 -16.20 -2.61 13.62
C LEU A 449 -15.41 -1.32 13.36
N ALA A 450 -16.02 -0.16 13.60
CA ALA A 450 -15.32 1.12 13.52
C ALA A 450 -14.11 1.14 14.46
N GLU A 451 -14.30 0.77 15.73
CA GLU A 451 -13.21 0.71 16.70
C GLU A 451 -12.19 -0.38 16.33
N ARG A 452 -12.64 -1.56 15.92
CA ARG A 452 -11.76 -2.66 15.49
C ARG A 452 -10.75 -2.20 14.45
N TYR A 453 -11.23 -1.57 13.37
CA TYR A 453 -10.37 -1.18 12.25
C TYR A 453 -9.50 0.02 12.59
N ARG A 454 -9.99 0.99 13.40
CA ARG A 454 -9.17 2.11 13.88
C ARG A 454 -8.02 1.63 14.75
N SER A 455 -8.33 0.82 15.76
CA SER A 455 -7.34 0.24 16.67
C SER A 455 -6.33 -0.63 15.91
N ALA A 456 -6.79 -1.43 14.94
CA ALA A 456 -5.91 -2.24 14.09
C ALA A 456 -4.96 -1.37 13.26
N ALA A 457 -5.47 -0.33 12.61
CA ALA A 457 -4.68 0.59 11.79
C ALA A 457 -3.60 1.30 12.61
N ILE A 458 -3.97 1.85 13.78
CA ILE A 458 -3.03 2.49 14.72
C ILE A 458 -1.97 1.50 15.19
N ARG A 459 -2.36 0.27 15.54
CA ARG A 459 -1.44 -0.76 16.00
C ARG A 459 -0.43 -1.17 14.92
N ILE A 460 -0.90 -1.36 13.68
CA ILE A 460 -0.03 -1.68 12.54
C ILE A 460 1.00 -0.59 12.31
N VAL A 461 0.58 0.68 12.27
CA VAL A 461 1.52 1.80 12.03
C VAL A 461 2.47 2.01 13.20
N THR A 462 1.99 1.88 14.45
CA THR A 462 2.84 1.97 15.64
C THR A 462 3.92 0.88 15.61
N ASP A 463 3.55 -0.37 15.37
CA ASP A 463 4.51 -1.47 15.32
C ASP A 463 5.46 -1.34 14.12
N THR A 464 4.97 -0.78 12.99
CA THR A 464 5.81 -0.46 11.83
C THR A 464 6.81 0.64 12.13
N LEU A 465 6.44 1.69 12.87
CA LEU A 465 7.36 2.74 13.29
C LEU A 465 8.40 2.21 14.28
N GLU A 466 8.00 1.38 15.24
CA GLU A 466 8.93 0.78 16.20
C GLU A 466 9.95 -0.16 15.52
N PHE A 467 9.48 -0.96 14.55
CA PHE A 467 10.32 -1.96 13.89
C PHE A 467 11.12 -1.40 12.70
N SER A 468 10.49 -0.57 11.87
CA SER A 468 10.94 -0.23 10.52
C SER A 468 11.30 1.24 10.32
N LEU A 469 11.07 2.13 11.29
CA LEU A 469 11.51 3.51 11.15
C LEU A 469 13.03 3.56 11.04
N SER A 470 13.52 4.24 10.01
CA SER A 470 14.96 4.41 9.80
C SER A 470 15.61 5.12 10.99
N THR A 471 16.64 4.48 11.55
CA THR A 471 17.39 4.98 12.71
C THR A 471 18.32 6.15 12.36
N GLU A 472 18.74 6.25 11.10
CA GLU A 472 19.61 7.29 10.57
C GLU A 472 18.80 8.59 10.41
N LYS A 473 18.78 9.44 11.44
CA LYS A 473 18.01 10.69 11.42
C LYS A 473 18.74 11.80 10.63
N ALA A 474 17.98 12.77 10.13
CA ALA A 474 18.48 14.01 9.52
C ALA A 474 17.96 15.23 10.29
N ARG A 475 18.64 16.38 10.19
CA ARG A 475 18.22 17.64 10.79
C ARG A 475 18.59 18.83 9.93
N PHE A 476 17.93 19.96 10.12
CA PHE A 476 18.32 21.21 9.48
C PHE A 476 19.64 21.71 10.07
N SER A 477 20.61 22.04 9.20
CA SER A 477 21.87 22.64 9.65
C SER A 477 21.73 24.17 9.79
N GLY A 478 22.48 24.76 10.72
CA GLY A 478 22.49 26.21 10.95
C GLY A 478 23.08 27.01 9.78
N HIS A 479 22.63 28.26 9.62
CA HIS A 479 23.12 29.18 8.60
C HIS A 479 24.60 29.59 8.82
N THR A 480 25.50 29.25 7.90
CA THR A 480 26.89 29.76 7.91
C THR A 480 27.20 30.68 6.72
N GLY A 481 26.22 31.41 6.17
CA GLY A 481 26.46 32.31 5.03
C GLY A 481 25.29 33.19 4.60
N ILE A 482 25.54 34.01 3.57
CA ILE A 482 24.66 35.04 3.00
C ILE A 482 23.53 34.46 2.12
N LEU A 483 23.53 33.15 1.83
CA LEU A 483 22.55 32.48 0.97
C LEU A 483 21.45 31.78 1.79
N GLU A 484 20.19 32.09 1.49
CA GLU A 484 18.97 31.51 2.08
C GLU A 484 18.66 30.08 1.59
N LYS A 485 19.66 29.25 1.29
CA LYS A 485 19.43 27.87 0.82
C LYS A 485 19.26 26.93 2.01
N ILE A 486 18.23 26.07 1.96
CA ILE A 486 18.00 25.02 2.96
C ILE A 486 19.10 23.99 2.85
N GLN A 487 19.69 23.66 4.00
CA GLN A 487 20.73 22.66 4.17
C GLN A 487 20.29 21.65 5.23
N VAL A 488 20.57 20.39 4.94
CA VAL A 488 20.21 19.26 5.79
C VAL A 488 21.46 18.41 5.99
N GLU A 489 21.74 18.06 7.23
CA GLU A 489 22.84 17.19 7.60
C GLU A 489 22.34 15.91 8.27
N ASP A 490 23.18 14.87 8.27
CA ASP A 490 22.92 13.68 9.08
C ASP A 490 23.02 14.06 10.56
N ALA A 491 22.05 13.62 11.37
CA ALA A 491 22.07 13.87 12.81
C ALA A 491 23.31 13.23 13.48
N VAL A 492 23.77 12.11 12.92
CA VAL A 492 25.07 11.50 13.20
C VAL A 492 25.84 11.43 11.89
N ALA A 493 26.97 12.14 11.82
CA ALA A 493 27.76 12.26 10.59
C ALA A 493 28.07 10.90 9.96
N GLY A 494 27.74 10.74 8.67
CA GLY A 494 27.98 9.53 7.89
C GLY A 494 26.93 8.44 8.05
N GLN A 495 25.92 8.63 8.91
CA GLN A 495 24.76 7.74 9.01
C GLN A 495 23.61 8.32 8.19
N ARG A 496 23.44 7.81 6.98
CA ARG A 496 22.41 8.26 6.03
C ARG A 496 21.51 7.10 5.63
N PHE A 497 20.20 7.33 5.73
CA PHE A 497 19.18 6.52 5.08
C PHE A 497 18.06 7.46 4.61
N ASP A 498 17.84 7.54 3.30
CA ASP A 498 17.00 8.57 2.70
C ASP A 498 15.49 8.32 2.85
N ALA A 499 15.06 7.06 2.82
CA ALA A 499 13.67 6.70 3.05
C ALA A 499 13.30 6.84 4.54
N ILE A 500 12.01 7.00 4.81
CA ILE A 500 11.47 7.04 6.18
C ILE A 500 11.44 5.62 6.74
N LEU A 501 10.83 4.68 6.01
CA LEU A 501 10.71 3.29 6.42
C LEU A 501 11.76 2.39 5.77
N LYS A 502 12.14 1.35 6.51
CA LYS A 502 12.97 0.22 6.12
C LYS A 502 12.10 -1.03 5.94
N ASN A 503 12.72 -2.15 5.54
CA ASN A 503 12.12 -3.49 5.58
C ASN A 503 10.86 -3.67 4.71
N ALA A 504 10.78 -2.97 3.59
CA ALA A 504 9.76 -3.17 2.56
C ALA A 504 10.28 -4.12 1.46
N THR A 505 9.39 -4.87 0.82
CA THR A 505 9.75 -5.85 -0.21
C THR A 505 8.96 -5.63 -1.49
N ALA A 506 9.61 -5.10 -2.52
CA ALA A 506 8.96 -4.81 -3.80
C ALA A 506 8.70 -6.08 -4.62
N ASN A 507 9.70 -6.94 -4.74
CA ASN A 507 9.55 -8.21 -5.46
C ASN A 507 10.51 -9.25 -4.91
N HIS A 508 10.00 -10.41 -4.54
CA HIS A 508 10.80 -11.54 -4.08
C HIS A 508 10.39 -12.87 -4.73
N ASN A 509 9.61 -12.83 -5.82
CA ASN A 509 9.25 -14.01 -6.58
C ASN A 509 10.49 -14.67 -7.21
N SER A 510 10.61 -15.99 -7.11
CA SER A 510 11.78 -16.73 -7.59
C SER A 510 11.91 -16.81 -9.11
N ASN A 511 10.82 -16.60 -9.85
CA ASN A 511 10.79 -16.61 -11.31
C ASN A 511 10.98 -15.20 -11.91
N ASP A 512 11.01 -14.15 -11.09
CA ASP A 512 11.21 -12.79 -11.57
C ASP A 512 12.69 -12.47 -11.76
N HIS A 513 12.99 -11.68 -12.79
CA HIS A 513 14.35 -11.28 -13.14
C HIS A 513 14.86 -10.14 -12.25
N ASP A 514 13.96 -9.30 -11.74
CA ASP A 514 14.27 -8.09 -10.96
C ASP A 514 13.71 -8.22 -9.53
N ARG A 515 14.50 -8.86 -8.66
CA ARG A 515 14.17 -9.01 -7.23
C ARG A 515 14.84 -7.93 -6.40
N TYR A 516 14.05 -7.18 -5.65
CA TYR A 516 14.53 -6.20 -4.68
C TYR A 516 13.62 -6.18 -3.45
N SER A 517 14.22 -6.51 -2.31
CA SER A 517 13.56 -6.83 -1.05
C SER A 517 14.37 -6.34 0.15
N ASP A 518 13.75 -6.08 1.29
CA ASP A 518 14.41 -5.46 2.46
C ASP A 518 15.02 -4.07 2.17
N HIS A 519 14.21 -3.21 1.54
CA HIS A 519 14.54 -1.85 1.12
C HIS A 519 13.64 -0.82 1.82
N GLY A 520 14.01 0.46 1.75
CA GLY A 520 13.02 1.54 1.83
C GLY A 520 12.33 1.72 0.48
N LEU A 521 11.03 1.99 0.45
CA LEU A 521 10.26 2.16 -0.79
C LEU A 521 9.50 3.48 -0.76
N VAL A 522 9.53 4.22 -1.86
CA VAL A 522 8.93 5.56 -1.95
C VAL A 522 7.43 5.57 -1.63
N TYR A 523 6.70 4.52 -2.04
CA TYR A 523 5.28 4.40 -1.73
C TYR A 523 5.02 4.03 -0.26
N ALA A 524 5.94 3.33 0.42
CA ALA A 524 5.82 3.10 1.86
C ALA A 524 5.87 4.44 2.62
N ASP A 525 6.81 5.31 2.24
CA ASP A 525 6.95 6.66 2.80
C ASP A 525 5.71 7.52 2.50
N TYR A 526 5.18 7.45 1.27
CA TYR A 526 3.94 8.14 0.88
C TYR A 526 2.76 7.73 1.77
N TYR A 527 2.49 6.43 1.89
CA TYR A 527 1.34 5.94 2.66
C TYR A 527 1.52 6.14 4.17
N LEU A 528 2.74 6.15 4.70
CA LEU A 528 2.99 6.54 6.09
C LEU A 528 2.63 8.02 6.33
N LEU A 529 3.05 8.91 5.44
CA LEU A 529 2.74 10.34 5.55
C LEU A 529 1.25 10.62 5.35
N GLU A 530 0.60 9.94 4.41
CA GLU A 530 -0.85 10.04 4.20
C GLU A 530 -1.62 9.52 5.43
N PHE A 531 -1.16 8.45 6.08
CA PHE A 531 -1.75 7.98 7.33
C PHE A 531 -1.70 9.07 8.41
N GLY A 532 -0.55 9.72 8.60
CA GLY A 532 -0.42 10.84 9.52
C GLY A 532 -1.33 12.01 9.16
N ASN A 533 -1.47 12.34 7.87
CA ASN A 533 -2.39 13.39 7.41
C ASN A 533 -3.85 13.01 7.63
N GLN A 534 -4.23 11.74 7.46
CA GLN A 534 -5.58 11.25 7.73
C GLN A 534 -5.93 11.39 9.22
N LEU A 535 -5.02 11.05 10.13
CA LEU A 535 -5.22 11.27 11.56
C LEU A 535 -5.47 12.75 11.89
N LEU A 536 -4.73 13.67 11.25
CA LEU A 536 -4.97 15.11 11.38
C LEU A 536 -6.34 15.53 10.80
N ARG A 537 -6.74 15.02 9.63
CA ARG A 537 -8.06 15.28 9.02
C ARG A 537 -9.20 14.79 9.92
N MET A 538 -8.98 13.69 10.66
CA MET A 538 -9.94 13.11 11.60
C MET A 538 -9.93 13.78 12.98
N GLY A 539 -8.96 14.66 13.27
CA GLY A 539 -8.81 15.27 14.60
C GLY A 539 -8.39 14.28 15.69
N LEU A 540 -7.65 13.22 15.34
CA LEU A 540 -7.15 12.21 16.28
C LEU A 540 -5.76 12.54 16.85
N LEU A 541 -5.15 13.66 16.44
CA LEU A 541 -3.84 14.14 16.86
C LEU A 541 -3.86 15.61 17.29
#